data_AF-A0A0L6ULL8-F1
#
_entry.id   AF-A0A0L6ULL8-F1
#
_cell.length_a   1.000
_cell.length_b   1.000
_cell.length_c   1.000
_cell.angle_alpha   90.00
_cell.angle_beta   90.00
_cell.angle_gamma   90.00
#
_symmetry.space_group_name_H-M   'P 1'
#
loop_
_entity.id
_entity.type
_entity.pdbx_description
1 polymer ?
#
loop_
_entity_poly.entity_id
_entity_poly.type
_entity_poly.pdbx_seq_one_letter_code
_entity_poly.pdbx_strand_id
1 'polypeptide(L)'
;MTQLAQSANVTPLGPSPQPPNSTTLHRLLQSVPKLEVNGADFQTWLVMFQQALSGTLLRPINLRDKNINPSEVEDMFLKMALMSTIDDGIKVGVVKCKTGLDGFQLISDTFTLRTQTGRLSS
;
A
#
# COMPACT_ATOMS: atom_id res chain seq x y z
N MET A 1 48.58 21.70 -34.49
CA MET A 1 48.24 21.18 -33.16
C MET A 1 46.79 21.56 -32.90
N THR A 2 45.86 20.63 -33.07
CA THR A 2 44.42 20.88 -32.90
C THR A 2 43.94 19.98 -31.77
N GLN A 3 43.69 20.56 -30.60
CA GLN A 3 43.08 19.86 -29.47
C GLN A 3 41.59 19.69 -29.74
N LEU A 4 41.15 18.44 -29.86
CA LEU A 4 39.74 18.05 -29.82
C LEU A 4 39.27 18.14 -28.37
N ALA A 5 38.38 19.10 -28.10
CA ALA A 5 37.65 19.16 -26.85
C ALA A 5 36.72 17.94 -26.76
N GLN A 6 37.02 17.04 -25.82
CA GLN A 6 36.13 15.95 -25.45
C GLN A 6 35.03 16.51 -24.55
N SER A 7 33.81 16.59 -25.07
CA SER A 7 32.61 16.82 -24.28
C SER A 7 32.40 15.63 -23.34
N ALA A 8 32.71 15.81 -22.05
CA ALA A 8 32.32 14.87 -21.02
C ALA A 8 30.79 14.83 -20.92
N ASN A 9 30.20 13.74 -21.40
CA ASN A 9 28.80 13.41 -21.23
C ASN A 9 28.52 13.17 -19.74
N VAL A 10 28.13 14.21 -19.02
CA VAL A 10 27.57 14.11 -17.66
C VAL A 10 26.22 13.41 -17.75
N THR A 11 26.25 12.08 -17.65
CA THR A 11 25.04 11.30 -17.41
C THR A 11 24.51 11.70 -16.02
N PRO A 12 23.27 12.20 -15.88
CA PRO A 12 22.71 12.42 -14.56
C PRO A 12 22.64 11.06 -13.87
N LEU A 13 23.35 10.90 -12.76
CA LEU A 13 23.10 9.81 -11.81
C LEU A 13 21.64 9.97 -11.35
N GLY A 14 20.71 9.28 -12.00
CA GLY A 14 19.38 9.08 -11.45
C GLY A 14 19.53 8.48 -10.05
N PRO A 15 18.65 8.83 -9.09
CA PRO A 15 18.75 8.30 -7.74
C PRO A 15 18.79 6.77 -7.82
N SER A 16 19.84 6.17 -7.25
CA SER A 16 19.95 4.71 -7.12
C SER A 16 18.66 4.17 -6.49
N PRO A 17 18.07 3.07 -6.99
CA PRO A 17 16.88 2.49 -6.39
C PRO A 17 17.18 2.08 -4.95
N GLN A 18 16.84 2.94 -3.99
CA GLN A 18 17.00 2.61 -2.59
C GLN A 18 15.98 1.50 -2.26
N PRO A 19 16.37 0.44 -1.54
CA PRO A 19 15.43 -0.59 -1.14
C PRO A 19 14.28 0.04 -0.33
N PRO A 20 13.06 -0.50 -0.47
CA PRO A 20 11.93 -0.07 0.34
C PRO A 20 12.32 -0.19 1.82
N ASN A 21 12.08 0.88 2.59
CA ASN A 21 12.42 0.93 4.00
C ASN A 21 11.19 1.29 4.83
N SER A 22 11.13 0.74 6.05
CA SER A 22 10.02 0.93 6.98
C SER A 22 9.82 2.40 7.36
N THR A 23 10.89 3.20 7.46
CA THR A 23 10.79 4.64 7.78
C THR A 23 9.99 5.42 6.76
N THR A 24 10.19 5.17 5.47
CA THR A 24 9.37 5.77 4.40
C THR A 24 7.92 5.33 4.52
N LEU A 25 7.67 4.03 4.75
CA LEU A 25 6.31 3.54 4.96
C LEU A 25 5.63 4.26 6.12
N HIS A 26 6.24 4.25 7.31
CA HIS A 26 5.69 4.88 8.51
C HIS A 26 5.33 6.35 8.28
N ARG A 27 6.21 7.11 7.62
CA ARG A 27 5.97 8.52 7.30
C ARG A 27 4.78 8.69 6.37
N LEU A 28 4.68 7.90 5.30
CA LEU A 28 3.57 8.00 4.35
C LEU A 28 2.24 7.58 4.99
N LEU A 29 2.27 6.59 5.87
CA LEU A 29 1.07 6.12 6.58
C LEU A 29 0.53 7.13 7.60
N GLN A 30 1.31 8.12 8.05
CA GLN A 30 0.80 9.18 8.94
C GLN A 30 -0.32 10.00 8.29
N SER A 31 -0.37 10.06 6.95
CA SER A 31 -1.44 10.74 6.23
C SER A 31 -2.63 9.83 5.93
N VAL A 32 -2.52 8.51 6.13
CA VAL A 32 -3.61 7.57 5.86
C VAL A 32 -4.56 7.58 7.05
N PRO A 33 -5.87 7.85 6.86
CA PRO A 33 -6.83 7.81 7.96
C PRO A 33 -6.90 6.40 8.57
N LYS A 34 -7.33 6.29 9.83
CA LYS A 34 -7.57 4.98 10.42
C LYS A 34 -8.88 4.41 9.87
N LEU A 35 -8.88 3.17 9.37
CA LEU A 35 -10.09 2.47 8.96
C LEU A 35 -10.85 1.97 10.19
N GLU A 36 -12.05 2.50 10.40
CA GLU A 36 -12.93 2.13 11.50
C GLU A 36 -13.74 0.85 11.22
N VAL A 37 -14.18 0.18 12.28
CA VAL A 37 -14.99 -1.07 12.22
C VAL A 37 -16.34 -0.91 11.51
N ASN A 38 -16.84 0.32 11.41
CA ASN A 38 -18.07 0.64 10.68
C ASN A 38 -17.84 0.66 9.15
N GLY A 39 -16.59 0.78 8.70
CA GLY A 39 -16.21 0.88 7.28
C GLY A 39 -16.35 2.26 6.68
N ALA A 40 -16.54 3.30 7.50
CA ALA A 40 -16.58 4.68 7.05
C ALA A 40 -15.32 5.00 6.25
N ASP A 41 -15.53 5.68 5.11
CA ASP A 41 -14.46 6.13 4.23
C ASP A 41 -13.52 5.02 3.73
N PHE A 42 -13.98 3.75 3.66
CA PHE A 42 -13.19 2.63 3.14
C PHE A 42 -12.55 2.94 1.77
N GLN A 43 -13.26 3.66 0.90
CA GLN A 43 -12.76 4.08 -0.40
C GLN A 43 -11.60 5.08 -0.29
N THR A 44 -11.75 6.10 0.54
CA THR A 44 -10.71 7.11 0.81
C THR A 44 -9.49 6.45 1.45
N TRP A 45 -9.72 5.61 2.46
CA TRP A 45 -8.68 4.81 3.10
C TRP A 45 -7.92 3.98 2.08
N LEU A 46 -8.62 3.22 1.22
CA LEU A 46 -8.00 2.35 0.23
C LEU A 46 -7.08 3.11 -0.74
N VAL A 47 -7.53 4.27 -1.24
CA VAL A 47 -6.73 5.08 -2.17
C VAL A 47 -5.46 5.58 -1.48
N MET A 48 -5.57 6.17 -0.28
CA MET A 48 -4.42 6.70 0.44
C MET A 48 -3.46 5.59 0.87
N PHE A 49 -4.00 4.45 1.28
CA PHE A 49 -3.27 3.24 1.63
C PHE A 49 -2.44 2.69 0.46
N GLN A 50 -3.06 2.56 -0.72
CA GLN A 50 -2.36 2.14 -1.94
C GLN A 50 -1.28 3.14 -2.37
N GLN A 51 -1.54 4.43 -2.20
CA GLN A 51 -0.56 5.48 -2.51
C GLN A 51 0.66 5.41 -1.58
N ALA A 52 0.44 5.21 -0.28
CA ALA A 52 1.53 5.05 0.69
C ALA A 52 2.39 3.81 0.39
N LEU A 53 1.75 2.68 0.05
CA LEU A 53 2.47 1.47 -0.37
C LEU A 53 3.22 1.69 -1.68
N SER A 54 2.58 2.27 -2.70
CA SER A 54 3.25 2.54 -3.98
C SER A 54 4.46 3.46 -3.82
N GLY A 55 4.35 4.49 -2.98
CA GLY A 55 5.45 5.40 -2.66
C GLY A 55 6.59 4.74 -1.87
N THR A 56 6.27 3.74 -1.05
CA THR A 56 7.28 2.96 -0.33
C THR A 56 8.00 1.97 -1.23
N LEU A 57 7.25 1.27 -2.08
CA LEU A 57 7.75 0.22 -2.97
C LEU A 57 8.38 0.79 -4.25
N LEU A 58 8.25 2.11 -4.47
CA LEU A 58 8.67 2.81 -5.69
C LEU A 58 8.10 2.18 -6.97
N ARG A 59 6.95 1.51 -6.85
CA ARG A 59 6.22 0.92 -7.97
C ARG A 59 4.72 0.98 -7.73
N PRO A 60 3.90 1.00 -8.79
CA PRO A 60 2.46 0.93 -8.65
C PRO A 60 2.01 -0.39 -8.02
N ILE A 61 1.10 -0.31 -7.05
CA ILE A 61 0.39 -1.48 -6.51
C ILE A 61 -1.12 -1.31 -6.67
N ASN A 62 -1.77 -2.27 -7.34
CA ASN A 62 -3.21 -2.29 -7.49
C ASN A 62 -3.82 -3.40 -6.65
N LEU A 63 -4.23 -3.09 -5.43
CA LEU A 63 -4.84 -4.06 -4.51
C LEU A 63 -6.23 -4.53 -4.95
N ARG A 64 -6.83 -3.88 -5.96
CA ARG A 64 -8.09 -4.33 -6.57
C ARG A 64 -7.89 -5.35 -7.67
N ASP A 65 -6.66 -5.50 -8.17
CA ASP A 65 -6.36 -6.50 -9.17
C ASP A 65 -6.38 -7.89 -8.52
N LYS A 66 -7.26 -8.76 -9.00
CA LYS A 66 -7.38 -10.14 -8.51
C LYS A 66 -6.17 -11.00 -8.85
N ASN A 67 -5.33 -10.56 -9.79
CA ASN A 67 -4.12 -11.26 -10.21
C ASN A 67 -2.86 -10.68 -9.56
N ILE A 68 -3.00 -9.79 -8.58
CA ILE A 68 -1.85 -9.28 -7.85
C ILE A 68 -1.14 -10.44 -7.12
N ASN A 69 0.17 -10.55 -7.33
CA ASN A 69 1.02 -11.49 -6.62
C ASN A 69 2.18 -10.70 -5.99
N PRO A 70 2.01 -10.19 -4.77
CA PRO A 70 3.07 -9.46 -4.09
C PRO A 70 4.23 -10.41 -3.77
N SER A 71 5.45 -9.93 -3.92
CA SER A 71 6.62 -10.63 -3.38
C SER A 71 6.58 -10.65 -1.85
N GLU A 72 7.39 -11.50 -1.22
CA GLU A 72 7.43 -11.65 0.24
C GLU A 72 7.67 -10.31 0.97
N VAL A 73 8.61 -9.50 0.45
CA VAL A 73 8.91 -8.18 1.01
C VAL A 73 7.69 -7.26 0.91
N GLU A 74 6.99 -7.27 -0.23
CA GLU A 74 5.82 -6.43 -0.44
C GLU A 74 4.65 -6.85 0.42
N ASP A 75 4.46 -8.16 0.59
CA ASP A 75 3.46 -8.69 1.51
C ASP A 75 3.76 -8.28 2.96
N MET A 76 5.04 -8.28 3.35
CA MET A 76 5.45 -7.77 4.65
C MET A 76 5.12 -6.28 4.81
N PHE A 77 5.42 -5.44 3.82
CA PHE A 77 5.06 -4.02 3.83
C PHE A 77 3.54 -3.81 3.85
N LEU A 78 2.80 -4.61 3.10
CA LEU A 78 1.34 -4.61 3.10
C LEU A 78 0.80 -4.95 4.50
N LYS A 79 1.32 -6.00 5.13
CA LYS A 79 0.92 -6.41 6.49
C LYS A 79 1.24 -5.34 7.53
N MET A 80 2.44 -4.74 7.49
CA MET A 80 2.81 -3.63 8.36
C MET A 80 1.90 -2.42 8.17
N ALA A 81 1.59 -2.09 6.92
CA ALA A 81 0.70 -0.98 6.61
C ALA A 81 -0.70 -1.23 7.15
N LEU A 82 -1.26 -2.42 6.94
CA LEU A 82 -2.57 -2.80 7.48
C LEU A 82 -2.60 -2.65 9.01
N MET A 83 -1.60 -3.20 9.71
CA MET A 83 -1.51 -3.10 11.18
C MET A 83 -1.39 -1.68 11.71
N SER A 84 -0.91 -0.75 10.89
CA SER A 84 -0.74 0.64 11.27
C SER A 84 -1.98 1.49 11.02
N THR A 85 -2.85 1.12 10.06
CA THR A 85 -3.93 1.99 9.57
C THR A 85 -5.34 1.45 9.80
N ILE A 86 -5.51 0.28 10.43
CA ILE A 86 -6.84 -0.25 10.75
C ILE A 86 -7.13 -0.20 12.24
N ASP A 87 -8.41 -0.17 12.58
CA ASP A 87 -8.86 -0.26 13.97
C ASP A 87 -8.53 -1.62 14.62
N ASP A 88 -8.32 -1.62 15.94
CA ASP A 88 -7.96 -2.82 16.69
C ASP A 88 -9.06 -3.90 16.59
N GLY A 89 -10.34 -3.50 16.47
CA GLY A 89 -11.45 -4.40 16.20
C GLY A 89 -11.39 -5.10 14.83
N ILE A 90 -10.62 -4.55 13.88
CA ILE A 90 -10.32 -5.18 12.59
C ILE A 90 -9.03 -6.01 12.68
N LYS A 91 -8.02 -5.51 13.41
CA LYS A 91 -6.72 -6.19 13.58
C LYS A 91 -6.88 -7.62 14.06
N VAL A 92 -7.79 -7.89 15.00
CA VAL A 92 -8.04 -9.24 15.53
C VAL A 92 -8.37 -10.29 14.46
N GLY A 93 -8.96 -9.87 13.34
CA GLY A 93 -9.17 -10.74 12.18
C GLY A 93 -7.90 -10.87 11.34
N VAL A 94 -7.28 -9.74 11.00
CA VAL A 94 -6.12 -9.68 10.11
C VAL A 94 -4.88 -10.35 10.69
N VAL A 95 -4.66 -10.36 12.02
CA VAL A 95 -3.52 -11.06 12.63
C VAL A 95 -3.57 -12.57 12.41
N LYS A 96 -4.75 -13.13 12.15
CA LYS A 96 -4.94 -14.55 11.85
C LYS A 96 -4.63 -14.89 10.39
N CYS A 97 -4.50 -13.88 9.52
CA CYS A 97 -4.14 -14.05 8.13
C CYS A 97 -2.66 -14.38 7.98
N LYS A 98 -2.36 -15.33 7.10
CA LYS A 98 -0.98 -15.74 6.81
C LYS A 98 -0.24 -14.58 6.15
N THR A 99 -0.81 -14.03 5.09
CA THR A 99 -0.23 -12.94 4.31
C THR A 99 -0.92 -11.59 4.58
N GLY A 100 -0.23 -10.50 4.22
CA GLY A 100 -0.82 -9.17 4.16
C GLY A 100 -1.95 -9.08 3.13
N LEU A 101 -1.81 -9.77 1.99
CA LEU A 101 -2.85 -9.83 0.96
C LEU A 101 -4.13 -10.52 1.46
N ASP A 102 -4.03 -11.64 2.15
CA ASP A 102 -5.18 -12.32 2.77
C ASP A 102 -5.88 -11.38 3.77
N GLY A 103 -5.10 -10.61 4.54
CA GLY A 103 -5.60 -9.61 5.47
C GLY A 103 -6.36 -8.48 4.78
N PHE A 104 -5.81 -7.98 3.68
CA PHE A 104 -6.47 -6.98 2.85
C PHE A 104 -7.78 -7.52 2.25
N GLN A 105 -7.76 -8.75 1.73
CA GLN A 105 -8.93 -9.36 1.12
C GLN A 105 -10.05 -9.57 2.13
N LEU A 106 -9.73 -10.03 3.35
CA LEU A 106 -10.69 -10.12 4.45
C LEU A 106 -11.40 -8.78 4.74
N ILE A 107 -10.63 -7.68 4.79
CA ILE A 107 -11.16 -6.33 4.99
C ILE A 107 -12.05 -5.93 3.82
N SER A 108 -11.54 -6.09 2.60
CA SER A 108 -12.25 -5.71 1.37
C SER A 108 -13.58 -6.45 1.24
N ASP A 109 -13.60 -7.76 1.49
CA ASP A 109 -14.82 -8.57 1.43
C ASP A 109 -15.82 -8.11 2.50
N THR A 110 -15.36 -7.86 3.73
CA THR A 110 -16.21 -7.38 4.83
C THR A 110 -16.92 -6.08 4.47
N PHE A 111 -16.21 -5.09 3.94
CA PHE A 111 -16.78 -3.77 3.66
C PHE A 111 -17.50 -3.71 2.31
N THR A 112 -17.08 -4.50 1.32
CA THR A 112 -17.82 -4.64 0.05
C THR A 112 -19.17 -5.32 0.28
N LEU A 113 -19.22 -6.39 1.08
CA LEU A 113 -20.48 -7.06 1.44
C LEU A 113 -21.43 -6.12 2.20
N ARG A 114 -20.93 -5.35 3.18
CA ARG A 114 -21.76 -4.38 3.93
C ARG A 114 -22.44 -3.36 3.02
N THR A 115 -21.72 -2.81 2.04
CA THR A 115 -22.30 -1.86 1.08
C THR A 115 -23.37 -2.50 0.18
N GLN A 116 -23.26 -3.79 -0.14
CA GLN A 116 -24.29 -4.51 -0.90
C GLN A 116 -25.55 -4.78 -0.08
N THR A 117 -25.41 -5.24 1.17
CA THR A 117 -26.57 -5.45 2.06
C THR A 117 -27.30 -4.15 2.38
N GLY A 118 -26.58 -3.02 2.54
CA GLY A 118 -27.21 -1.72 2.75
C GLY A 118 -28.03 -1.23 1.54
N ARG A 119 -27.62 -1.57 0.32
CA ARG A 119 -28.31 -1.18 -0.93
C ARG A 119 -29.54 -2.04 -1.26
N LEU A 120 -29.64 -3.25 -0.71
CA LEU A 120 -30.81 -4.12 -0.87
C LEU A 120 -31.90 -3.84 0.17
N SER A 121 -31.61 -2.99 1.16
CA SER A 121 -32.48 -2.71 2.31
C SER A 121 -33.19 -1.34 2.23
N SER A 122 -33.10 -0.64 1.10
CA SER A 122 -33.68 0.71 0.89
C SER A 122 -34.87 0.69 -0.05
#